data_AF-A0A966SJV7-F1
#
_entry.id   AF-A0A966SJV7-F1
#
_cell.length_a   1.000
_cell.length_b   1.000
_cell.length_c   1.000
_cell.angle_alpha   90.00
_cell.angle_beta   90.00
_cell.angle_gamma   90.00
#
_symmetry.space_group_name_H-M   'P 1'
#
loop_
_entity.id
_entity.type
_entity.pdbx_description
1 polymer ?
#
loop_
_entity_poly.entity_id
_entity_poly.type
_entity_poly.pdbx_seq_one_letter_code
_entity_poly.pdbx_strand_id
1 'polypeptide(L)'
;LTGLPPTLSETEAFLADKSPRAYETAVDHLLASPHFGERMAVPWLDLARHSDTAGYHNDSLRETWLWRDWVVKAFNENKPFDKFTIEQLAGDLLPNATVDQKIASGFMRNVMTSDEGGIIDAEYLNIYLVDRVSTLGTTWFGMSIACAQCHDHKYDPVTMRDFYSLYAFFHNVPEKGKDGTRTLNPEPRMAVPLPDQEKELAKLTAEISTADQRVKELEGKLDAAQLAWESKVATDASARSVAGPYDHFPLNTNAHGVTHDGKEIEAELKGETGFADGVEGNSLLLNGKGHADLGARYDFDKEDKFSVGLWVRTSAKTTGAPLGKMENGPNYRGWDIEFGAGKASVHLIHKWPEEVLHVQTEKELPADSFQHLAFTYDGSGKAAG
;
A
#
# COMPACT_ATOMS: atom_id res chain seq x y z
N LEU A 1 -13.98 -42.69 -10.22
CA LEU A 1 -13.50 -41.64 -11.14
C LEU A 1 -13.73 -40.25 -10.55
N THR A 2 -14.93 -39.96 -10.06
CA THR A 2 -15.30 -38.65 -9.49
C THR A 2 -15.10 -38.51 -7.98
N GLY A 3 -14.82 -39.60 -7.26
CA GLY A 3 -14.68 -39.58 -5.79
C GLY A 3 -16.00 -39.51 -5.02
N LEU A 4 -17.13 -39.40 -5.73
CA LEU A 4 -18.47 -39.37 -5.16
C LEU A 4 -19.19 -40.72 -5.40
N PRO A 5 -20.08 -41.14 -4.49
CA PRO A 5 -21.00 -42.26 -4.78
C PRO A 5 -21.96 -41.86 -5.92
N PRO A 6 -22.35 -42.80 -6.81
CA PRO A 6 -23.31 -42.50 -7.86
C PRO A 6 -24.68 -42.15 -7.26
N THR A 7 -25.39 -41.23 -7.91
CA THR A 7 -26.79 -40.94 -7.57
C THR A 7 -27.70 -42.10 -7.96
N LEU A 8 -28.91 -42.13 -7.39
CA LEU A 8 -29.92 -43.11 -7.76
C LEU A 8 -30.25 -43.03 -9.25
N SER A 9 -30.40 -41.81 -9.79
CA SER A 9 -30.71 -41.59 -11.20
C SER A 9 -29.61 -42.11 -12.14
N GLU A 10 -28.34 -41.87 -11.81
CA GLU A 10 -27.22 -42.41 -12.60
C GLU A 10 -27.17 -43.95 -12.54
N THR A 11 -27.48 -44.53 -11.38
CA THR A 11 -27.51 -45.99 -11.19
C THR A 11 -28.63 -46.62 -12.02
N GLU A 12 -29.83 -46.04 -11.97
CA GLU A 12 -30.98 -46.52 -12.74
C GLU A 12 -30.74 -46.39 -14.25
N ALA A 13 -30.17 -45.26 -14.70
CA ALA A 13 -29.80 -45.05 -16.09
C ALA A 13 -28.79 -46.09 -16.58
N PHE A 14 -27.75 -46.38 -15.80
CA PHE A 14 -26.76 -47.41 -16.11
C PHE A 14 -27.38 -48.81 -16.18
N LEU A 15 -28.23 -49.19 -15.22
CA LEU A 15 -28.88 -50.50 -15.19
C LEU A 15 -29.89 -50.69 -16.34
N ALA A 16 -30.51 -49.61 -16.80
CA ALA A 16 -31.45 -49.61 -17.91
C ALA A 16 -30.75 -49.72 -19.28
N ASP A 17 -29.51 -49.25 -19.43
CA ASP A 17 -28.75 -49.35 -20.69
C ASP A 17 -28.35 -50.82 -20.97
N LYS A 18 -28.91 -51.38 -22.05
CA LYS A 18 -28.61 -52.75 -22.54
C LYS A 18 -27.67 -52.77 -23.74
N SER A 19 -27.13 -51.61 -24.13
CA SER A 19 -26.17 -51.53 -25.22
C SER A 19 -24.88 -52.27 -24.87
N PRO A 20 -24.14 -52.78 -25.87
CA PRO A 20 -22.83 -53.39 -25.63
C PRO A 20 -21.78 -52.39 -25.12
N ARG A 21 -22.11 -51.08 -25.07
CA ARG A 21 -21.24 -49.99 -24.62
C ARG A 21 -21.69 -49.34 -23.31
N ALA A 22 -22.63 -49.94 -22.58
CA ALA A 22 -23.20 -49.33 -21.38
C ALA A 22 -22.13 -48.93 -20.35
N TYR A 23 -21.10 -49.77 -20.18
CA TYR A 23 -19.97 -49.49 -19.30
C TYR A 23 -19.12 -48.32 -19.79
N GLU A 24 -18.72 -48.32 -21.06
CA GLU A 24 -17.92 -47.27 -21.67
C GLU A 24 -18.66 -45.93 -21.63
N THR A 25 -19.97 -45.92 -21.92
CA THR A 25 -20.80 -44.70 -21.82
C THR A 25 -20.81 -44.14 -20.39
N ALA A 26 -20.93 -45.02 -19.38
CA ALA A 26 -20.87 -44.59 -17.98
C ALA A 26 -19.49 -44.05 -17.60
N VAL A 27 -18.41 -44.69 -18.08
CA VAL A 27 -17.03 -44.21 -17.88
C VAL A 27 -16.83 -42.84 -18.54
N ASP A 28 -17.25 -42.67 -19.79
CA ASP A 28 -17.15 -41.42 -20.53
C ASP A 28 -17.90 -40.29 -19.80
N HIS A 29 -19.09 -40.57 -19.27
CA HIS A 29 -19.85 -39.60 -18.47
C HIS A 29 -19.13 -39.22 -17.17
N LEU A 30 -18.56 -40.21 -16.46
CA LEU A 30 -17.82 -39.96 -15.23
C LEU A 30 -16.50 -39.20 -15.45
N LEU A 31 -15.83 -39.44 -16.58
CA LEU A 31 -14.62 -38.70 -16.98
C LEU A 31 -14.94 -37.27 -17.42
N ALA A 32 -16.11 -37.05 -18.00
CA ALA A 32 -16.58 -35.71 -18.40
C ALA A 32 -17.13 -34.87 -17.23
N SER A 33 -17.34 -35.48 -16.05
CA SER A 33 -17.82 -34.79 -14.85
C SER A 33 -16.74 -33.85 -14.29
N PRO A 34 -17.09 -32.61 -13.85
CA PRO A 34 -16.11 -31.73 -13.19
C PRO A 34 -15.49 -32.32 -11.92
N HIS A 35 -16.20 -33.25 -11.26
CA HIS A 35 -15.73 -33.97 -10.08
C HIS A 35 -14.58 -34.94 -10.39
N PHE A 36 -14.36 -35.29 -11.66
CA PHE A 36 -13.18 -36.06 -12.07
C PHE A 36 -11.89 -35.30 -11.74
N GLY A 37 -11.78 -34.05 -12.16
CA GLY A 37 -10.63 -33.20 -11.88
C GLY A 37 -10.43 -32.95 -10.39
N GLU A 38 -11.51 -32.76 -9.62
CA GLU A 38 -11.46 -32.65 -8.16
C GLU A 38 -10.83 -33.90 -7.53
N ARG A 39 -11.30 -35.09 -7.93
CA ARG A 39 -10.78 -36.35 -7.40
C ARG A 39 -9.34 -36.61 -7.79
N MET A 40 -8.96 -36.27 -9.03
CA MET A 40 -7.62 -36.44 -9.56
C MET A 40 -6.63 -35.43 -8.98
N ALA A 41 -7.11 -34.24 -8.61
CA ALA A 41 -6.27 -33.23 -7.98
C ALA A 41 -5.81 -33.64 -6.59
N VAL A 42 -6.62 -34.34 -5.79
CA VAL A 42 -6.30 -34.63 -4.36
C VAL A 42 -4.87 -35.18 -4.16
N PRO A 43 -4.43 -36.27 -4.83
CA PRO A 43 -3.06 -36.76 -4.65
C PRO A 43 -1.99 -35.77 -5.14
N TRP A 44 -2.31 -34.93 -6.13
CA TRP A 44 -1.40 -33.89 -6.61
C TRP A 44 -1.26 -32.75 -5.60
N LEU A 45 -2.36 -32.34 -4.95
CA LEU A 45 -2.34 -31.34 -3.89
C LEU A 45 -1.45 -31.80 -2.72
N ASP A 46 -1.52 -33.08 -2.35
CA ASP A 46 -0.66 -33.68 -1.33
C ASP A 46 0.82 -33.62 -1.74
N LEU A 47 1.15 -34.03 -2.97
CA LEU A 47 2.52 -33.97 -3.50
C LEU A 47 3.07 -32.54 -3.56
N ALA A 48 2.20 -31.57 -3.85
CA ALA A 48 2.56 -30.16 -3.88
C ALA A 48 2.66 -29.52 -2.48
N ARG A 49 2.24 -30.23 -1.43
CA ARG A 49 2.08 -29.74 -0.04
C ARG A 49 1.14 -28.53 0.04
N HIS A 50 0.08 -28.57 -0.73
CA HIS A 50 -0.93 -27.52 -0.68
C HIS A 50 -1.61 -27.51 0.68
N SER A 51 -1.73 -26.32 1.25
CA SER A 51 -2.53 -26.04 2.44
C SER A 51 -3.12 -24.64 2.35
N ASP A 52 -4.33 -24.48 2.87
CA ASP A 52 -4.98 -23.19 3.09
C ASP A 52 -4.34 -22.43 4.30
N THR A 53 -3.30 -22.99 4.91
CA THR A 53 -2.60 -22.42 6.08
C THR A 53 -1.06 -22.50 5.97
N ALA A 54 -0.35 -21.74 6.81
CA ALA A 54 1.11 -21.57 6.80
C ALA A 54 1.90 -22.72 7.46
N GLY A 55 1.33 -23.41 8.45
CA GLY A 55 1.81 -24.67 9.02
C GLY A 55 2.91 -24.64 10.10
N TYR A 56 3.59 -23.51 10.39
CA TYR A 56 4.61 -23.42 11.46
C TYR A 56 3.98 -23.09 12.83
N HIS A 57 4.59 -22.19 13.62
CA HIS A 57 4.17 -21.89 14.99
C HIS A 57 2.74 -21.33 15.06
N ASN A 58 2.36 -20.52 14.07
CA ASN A 58 1.06 -19.91 13.92
C ASN A 58 0.49 -20.36 12.59
N ASP A 59 -0.57 -21.17 12.65
CA ASP A 59 -1.20 -21.76 11.48
C ASP A 59 -2.18 -20.78 10.85
N SER A 60 -1.66 -19.63 10.41
CA SER A 60 -2.43 -18.56 9.80
C SER A 60 -2.91 -18.96 8.39
N LEU A 61 -4.05 -18.39 7.99
CA LEU A 61 -4.64 -18.64 6.67
C LEU A 61 -3.75 -18.08 5.55
N ARG A 62 -3.74 -18.79 4.41
CA ARG A 62 -3.09 -18.39 3.16
C ARG A 62 -4.09 -18.42 2.01
N GLU A 63 -3.97 -17.46 1.11
CA GLU A 63 -4.79 -17.38 -0.09
C GLU A 63 -4.14 -18.17 -1.23
N THR A 64 -4.27 -19.50 -1.23
CA THR A 64 -3.65 -20.40 -2.24
C THR A 64 -4.68 -21.17 -3.08
N TRP A 65 -5.97 -21.00 -2.79
CA TRP A 65 -7.07 -21.73 -3.42
C TRP A 65 -7.14 -21.58 -4.95
N LEU A 66 -6.69 -20.45 -5.50
CA LEU A 66 -6.62 -20.24 -6.95
C LEU A 66 -5.67 -21.24 -7.63
N TRP A 67 -4.57 -21.60 -6.98
CA TRP A 67 -3.66 -22.63 -7.49
C TRP A 67 -4.31 -24.02 -7.45
N ARG A 68 -5.03 -24.35 -6.37
CA ARG A 68 -5.80 -25.61 -6.28
C ARG A 68 -6.83 -25.71 -7.40
N ASP A 69 -7.60 -24.65 -7.61
CA ASP A 69 -8.64 -24.60 -8.64
C ASP A 69 -8.02 -24.70 -10.05
N TRP A 70 -6.83 -24.12 -10.25
CA TRP A 70 -6.06 -24.30 -11.48
C TRP A 70 -5.67 -25.78 -11.70
N VAL A 71 -5.23 -26.50 -10.67
CA VAL A 71 -4.90 -27.94 -10.78
C VAL A 71 -6.14 -28.75 -11.16
N VAL A 72 -7.27 -28.51 -10.49
CA VAL A 72 -8.56 -29.16 -10.80
C VAL A 72 -8.97 -28.92 -12.26
N LYS A 73 -8.88 -27.66 -12.71
CA LYS A 73 -9.13 -27.26 -14.09
C LYS A 73 -8.20 -27.98 -15.07
N ALA A 74 -6.90 -28.04 -14.78
CA ALA A 74 -5.91 -28.70 -15.64
C ALA A 74 -6.21 -30.19 -15.85
N PHE A 75 -6.68 -30.90 -14.82
CA PHE A 75 -7.11 -32.30 -14.96
C PHE A 75 -8.40 -32.43 -15.78
N ASN A 76 -9.40 -31.58 -15.54
CA ASN A 76 -10.66 -31.59 -16.30
C ASN A 76 -10.47 -31.24 -17.78
N GLU A 77 -9.52 -30.37 -18.10
CA GLU A 77 -9.16 -30.02 -19.47
C GLU A 77 -8.23 -31.06 -20.14
N ASN A 78 -7.84 -32.12 -19.41
CA ASN A 78 -6.87 -33.10 -19.85
C ASN A 78 -5.57 -32.44 -20.37
N LYS A 79 -5.06 -31.46 -19.62
CA LYS A 79 -3.88 -30.67 -19.99
C LYS A 79 -2.69 -31.61 -20.22
N PRO A 80 -1.98 -31.51 -21.36
CA PRO A 80 -0.77 -32.28 -21.61
C PRO A 80 0.26 -32.13 -20.48
N PHE A 81 0.86 -33.25 -20.06
CA PHE A 81 1.74 -33.28 -18.89
C PHE A 81 2.99 -32.40 -19.04
N ASP A 82 3.49 -32.22 -20.26
CA ASP A 82 4.58 -31.29 -20.58
C ASP A 82 4.19 -29.83 -20.28
N LYS A 83 2.98 -29.41 -20.67
CA LYS A 83 2.45 -28.07 -20.38
C LYS A 83 2.16 -27.91 -18.89
N PHE A 84 1.52 -28.90 -18.27
CA PHE A 84 1.25 -28.92 -16.83
C PHE A 84 2.54 -28.80 -16.01
N THR A 85 3.62 -29.44 -16.45
CA THR A 85 4.95 -29.35 -15.83
C THR A 85 5.56 -27.96 -16.02
N ILE A 86 5.61 -27.44 -17.24
CA ILE A 86 6.22 -26.13 -17.51
C ILE A 86 5.49 -25.02 -16.75
N GLU A 87 4.16 -25.03 -16.75
CA GLU A 87 3.37 -23.98 -16.09
C GLU A 87 3.55 -24.00 -14.56
N GLN A 88 3.71 -25.18 -13.93
CA GLN A 88 3.96 -25.26 -12.49
C GLN A 88 5.40 -24.95 -12.07
N LEU A 89 6.39 -25.32 -12.89
CA LEU A 89 7.79 -25.09 -12.55
C LEU A 89 8.27 -23.67 -12.91
N ALA A 90 7.69 -23.05 -13.94
CA ALA A 90 8.18 -21.79 -14.52
C ALA A 90 7.11 -21.00 -15.30
N GLY A 91 5.83 -21.14 -14.97
CA GLY A 91 4.74 -20.49 -15.70
C GLY A 91 4.81 -18.97 -15.70
N ASP A 92 5.31 -18.36 -14.64
CA ASP A 92 5.58 -16.92 -14.49
C ASP A 92 6.73 -16.42 -15.37
N LEU A 93 7.65 -17.31 -15.77
CA LEU A 93 8.79 -17.00 -16.64
C LEU A 93 8.46 -17.14 -18.14
N LEU A 94 7.24 -17.56 -18.49
CA LEU A 94 6.83 -17.67 -19.88
C LEU A 94 6.67 -16.28 -20.53
N PRO A 95 7.05 -16.12 -21.81
CA PRO A 95 6.81 -14.88 -22.53
C PRO A 95 5.32 -14.53 -22.54
N ASN A 96 4.97 -13.33 -22.07
CA ASN A 96 3.58 -12.86 -21.93
C ASN A 96 2.72 -13.83 -21.08
N ALA A 97 3.29 -14.37 -20.00
CA ALA A 97 2.60 -15.30 -19.11
C ALA A 97 1.19 -14.82 -18.72
N THR A 98 0.20 -15.67 -18.95
CA THR A 98 -1.19 -15.41 -18.56
C THR A 98 -1.35 -15.45 -17.04
N VAL A 99 -2.46 -14.93 -16.52
CA VAL A 99 -2.77 -15.01 -15.09
C VAL A 99 -2.81 -16.47 -14.63
N ASP A 100 -3.45 -17.36 -15.38
CA ASP A 100 -3.48 -18.80 -15.09
C ASP A 100 -2.07 -19.42 -15.02
N GLN A 101 -1.15 -19.04 -15.90
CA GLN A 101 0.22 -19.56 -15.89
C GLN A 101 1.04 -19.04 -14.70
N LYS A 102 0.82 -17.78 -14.31
CA LYS A 102 1.42 -17.23 -13.08
C LYS A 102 0.85 -17.91 -11.84
N ILE A 103 -0.45 -18.15 -11.79
CA ILE A 103 -1.09 -18.92 -10.71
C ILE A 103 -0.47 -20.31 -10.63
N ALA A 104 -0.32 -21.03 -11.76
CA ALA A 104 0.25 -22.36 -11.83
C ALA A 104 1.65 -22.47 -11.19
N SER A 105 2.50 -21.47 -11.41
CA SER A 105 3.86 -21.38 -10.84
C SER A 105 3.88 -21.37 -9.30
N GLY A 106 2.72 -21.13 -8.67
CA GLY A 106 2.49 -21.24 -7.24
C GLY A 106 2.83 -22.61 -6.64
N PHE A 107 3.02 -23.66 -7.44
CA PHE A 107 3.55 -24.95 -6.98
C PHE A 107 4.83 -24.77 -6.12
N MET A 108 5.75 -23.92 -6.58
CA MET A 108 7.02 -23.64 -5.89
C MET A 108 6.85 -22.79 -4.62
N ARG A 109 5.64 -22.29 -4.36
CA ARG A 109 5.28 -21.40 -3.26
C ARG A 109 4.36 -22.05 -2.22
N ASN A 110 3.97 -23.31 -2.42
CA ASN A 110 3.17 -24.07 -1.45
C ASN A 110 3.95 -24.48 -0.18
N VAL A 111 5.28 -24.30 -0.17
CA VAL A 111 6.15 -24.51 1.00
C VAL A 111 5.57 -23.85 2.26
N MET A 112 5.75 -24.48 3.42
CA MET A 112 5.36 -23.90 4.71
C MET A 112 6.11 -22.60 4.98
N THR A 113 5.47 -21.67 5.66
CA THR A 113 5.91 -20.27 5.82
C THR A 113 5.79 -19.82 7.27
N SER A 114 6.68 -18.95 7.76
CA SER A 114 6.72 -18.58 9.19
C SER A 114 6.68 -17.07 9.40
N ASP A 115 5.84 -16.63 10.33
CA ASP A 115 5.75 -15.25 10.80
C ASP A 115 6.29 -15.05 12.22
N GLU A 116 7.01 -16.03 12.76
CA GLU A 116 7.40 -16.06 14.17
C GLU A 116 8.31 -14.90 14.57
N GLY A 117 8.08 -14.37 15.77
CA GLY A 117 9.01 -13.43 16.39
C GLY A 117 10.27 -14.17 16.85
N GLY A 118 11.44 -13.74 16.39
CA GLY A 118 12.73 -14.27 16.86
C GLY A 118 13.35 -15.38 16.00
N ILE A 119 12.73 -15.74 14.87
CA ILE A 119 13.37 -16.64 13.90
C ILE A 119 14.57 -15.97 13.21
N ILE A 120 15.45 -16.81 12.69
CA ILE A 120 16.58 -16.40 11.87
C ILE A 120 16.15 -16.48 10.41
N ASP A 121 15.94 -15.34 9.76
CA ASP A 121 15.46 -15.25 8.38
C ASP A 121 16.30 -16.12 7.40
N ALA A 122 17.63 -16.16 7.58
CA ALA A 122 18.51 -16.96 6.73
C ALA A 122 18.32 -18.48 6.92
N GLU A 123 17.95 -18.92 8.13
CA GLU A 123 17.67 -20.33 8.41
C GLU A 123 16.38 -20.77 7.71
N TYR A 124 15.31 -19.99 7.83
CA TYR A 124 14.03 -20.31 7.19
C TYR A 124 14.10 -20.24 5.68
N LEU A 125 14.81 -19.25 5.12
CA LEU A 125 15.06 -19.21 3.68
C LEU A 125 15.76 -20.49 3.19
N ASN A 126 16.75 -20.98 3.95
CA ASN A 126 17.39 -22.25 3.65
C ASN A 126 16.43 -23.44 3.75
N ILE A 127 15.58 -23.49 4.77
CA ILE A 127 14.56 -24.54 4.92
C ILE A 127 13.62 -24.55 3.71
N TYR A 128 13.17 -23.38 3.24
CA TYR A 128 12.25 -23.28 2.10
C TYR A 128 12.88 -23.80 0.80
N LEU A 129 14.16 -23.49 0.59
CA LEU A 129 14.90 -23.95 -0.59
C LEU A 129 15.16 -25.46 -0.57
N VAL A 130 15.54 -26.01 0.58
CA VAL A 130 15.68 -27.46 0.77
C VAL A 130 14.35 -28.17 0.46
N ASP A 131 13.24 -27.63 0.95
CA ASP A 131 11.90 -28.15 0.73
C ASP A 131 11.51 -28.14 -0.76
N ARG A 132 11.78 -27.07 -1.51
CA ARG A 132 11.55 -27.00 -2.97
C ARG A 132 12.32 -28.07 -3.75
N VAL A 133 13.61 -28.23 -3.46
CA VAL A 133 14.43 -29.25 -4.14
C VAL A 133 13.93 -30.66 -3.83
N SER A 134 13.58 -30.91 -2.57
CA SER A 134 13.11 -32.21 -2.09
C SER A 134 11.78 -32.61 -2.74
N THR A 135 10.86 -31.67 -2.88
CA THR A 135 9.54 -31.91 -3.49
C THR A 135 9.61 -31.99 -5.00
N LEU A 136 10.46 -31.22 -5.69
CA LEU A 136 10.72 -31.46 -7.10
C LEU A 136 11.15 -32.92 -7.32
N GLY A 137 12.14 -33.38 -6.54
CA GLY A 137 12.66 -34.74 -6.63
C GLY A 137 11.59 -35.79 -6.39
N THR A 138 10.79 -35.61 -5.34
CA THR A 138 9.73 -36.56 -4.98
C THR A 138 8.60 -36.57 -6.01
N THR A 139 8.17 -35.40 -6.48
CA THR A 139 6.95 -35.24 -7.30
C THR A 139 7.19 -35.52 -8.78
N TRP A 140 8.31 -35.06 -9.37
CA TRP A 140 8.58 -35.27 -10.81
C TRP A 140 9.48 -36.46 -11.08
N PHE A 141 10.50 -36.67 -10.24
CA PHE A 141 11.46 -37.75 -10.50
C PHE A 141 11.07 -39.05 -9.78
N GLY A 142 10.19 -38.99 -8.78
CA GLY A 142 9.90 -40.13 -7.92
C GLY A 142 11.11 -40.56 -7.07
N MET A 143 12.01 -39.62 -6.77
CA MET A 143 13.29 -39.88 -6.12
C MET A 143 13.41 -39.13 -4.80
N SER A 144 13.98 -39.78 -3.78
CA SER A 144 14.27 -39.18 -2.47
C SER A 144 15.52 -38.28 -2.47
N ILE A 145 15.56 -37.31 -3.38
CA ILE A 145 16.71 -36.38 -3.54
C ILE A 145 17.04 -35.63 -2.25
N ALA A 146 16.10 -35.47 -1.32
CA ALA A 146 16.33 -34.91 0.01
C ALA A 146 17.49 -35.56 0.77
N CYS A 147 17.77 -36.86 0.58
CA CYS A 147 18.90 -37.51 1.23
C CYS A 147 20.24 -36.91 0.79
N ALA A 148 20.29 -36.38 -0.44
CA ALA A 148 21.47 -35.73 -1.00
C ALA A 148 21.83 -34.39 -0.32
N GLN A 149 20.99 -33.88 0.58
CA GLN A 149 21.24 -32.65 1.32
C GLN A 149 22.52 -32.73 2.17
N CYS A 150 22.78 -33.88 2.81
CA CYS A 150 23.88 -34.02 3.77
C CYS A 150 25.03 -34.92 3.29
N HIS A 151 24.77 -35.81 2.33
CA HIS A 151 25.74 -36.76 1.78
C HIS A 151 25.28 -37.20 0.38
N ASP A 152 26.14 -37.76 -0.46
CA ASP A 152 25.69 -38.31 -1.75
C ASP A 152 24.60 -39.37 -1.55
N HIS A 153 23.57 -39.35 -2.40
CA HIS A 153 22.42 -40.24 -2.24
C HIS A 153 22.84 -41.72 -2.22
N LYS A 154 22.25 -42.50 -1.31
CA LYS A 154 22.74 -43.86 -0.99
C LYS A 154 22.64 -44.85 -2.16
N TYR A 155 21.59 -44.73 -2.97
CA TYR A 155 21.26 -45.71 -4.03
C TYR A 155 21.27 -45.07 -5.42
N ASP A 156 20.63 -43.92 -5.57
CA ASP A 156 20.60 -43.17 -6.82
C ASP A 156 21.88 -42.33 -7.09
N PRO A 157 22.24 -42.09 -8.36
CA PRO A 157 23.42 -41.31 -8.75
C PRO A 157 23.19 -39.80 -8.63
N VAL A 158 22.79 -39.35 -7.43
CA VAL A 158 22.59 -37.93 -7.11
C VAL A 158 23.60 -37.55 -6.04
N THR A 159 24.56 -36.69 -6.41
CA THR A 159 25.55 -36.21 -5.47
C THR A 159 24.99 -35.07 -4.63
N MET A 160 25.61 -34.81 -3.49
CA MET A 160 25.35 -33.60 -2.70
C MET A 160 25.59 -32.33 -3.53
N ARG A 161 26.54 -32.37 -4.47
CA ARG A 161 26.77 -31.26 -5.41
C ARG A 161 25.57 -31.03 -6.33
N ASP A 162 24.92 -32.08 -6.82
CA ASP A 162 23.73 -31.97 -7.66
C ASP A 162 22.57 -31.36 -6.87
N PHE A 163 22.38 -31.79 -5.62
CA PHE A 163 21.38 -31.20 -4.71
C PHE A 163 21.57 -29.69 -4.56
N TYR A 164 22.79 -29.25 -4.23
CA TYR A 164 23.06 -27.82 -4.04
C TYR A 164 23.10 -27.04 -5.37
N SER A 165 23.28 -27.71 -6.51
CA SER A 165 23.11 -27.09 -7.83
C SER A 165 21.64 -26.79 -8.13
N LEU A 166 20.73 -27.70 -7.79
CA LEU A 166 19.29 -27.46 -7.85
C LEU A 166 18.84 -26.41 -6.83
N TYR A 167 19.40 -26.44 -5.62
CA TYR A 167 19.19 -25.40 -4.61
C TYR A 167 19.48 -24.01 -5.17
N ALA A 168 20.66 -23.83 -5.78
CA ALA A 168 21.06 -22.57 -6.38
C ALA A 168 20.10 -22.15 -7.53
N PHE A 169 19.58 -23.10 -8.31
CA PHE A 169 18.60 -22.83 -9.35
C PHE A 169 17.28 -22.27 -8.79
N PHE A 170 16.78 -22.82 -7.68
CA PHE A 170 15.53 -22.34 -7.05
C PHE A 170 15.71 -21.13 -6.13
N HIS A 171 16.95 -20.76 -5.80
CA HIS A 171 17.27 -19.59 -4.98
C HIS A 171 17.24 -18.27 -5.78
N ASN A 172 16.15 -18.05 -6.51
CA ASN A 172 15.93 -16.83 -7.31
C ASN A 172 14.60 -16.12 -6.97
N VAL A 173 13.85 -16.63 -6.00
CA VAL A 173 12.62 -15.99 -5.52
C VAL A 173 12.99 -14.85 -4.55
N PRO A 174 12.50 -13.61 -4.75
CA PRO A 174 12.81 -12.47 -3.88
C PRO A 174 11.99 -12.52 -2.58
N GLU A 175 12.11 -13.62 -1.84
CA GLU A 175 11.43 -13.84 -0.57
C GLU A 175 12.38 -13.63 0.61
N LYS A 176 11.79 -13.50 1.80
CA LYS A 176 12.52 -13.42 3.07
C LYS A 176 12.09 -14.64 3.87
N GLY A 177 13.00 -15.25 4.64
CA GLY A 177 12.62 -16.39 5.49
C GLY A 177 11.62 -16.04 6.60
N LYS A 178 11.30 -14.76 6.78
CA LYS A 178 10.22 -14.29 7.65
C LYS A 178 9.17 -13.57 6.82
N ASP A 179 7.98 -14.17 6.79
CA ASP A 179 6.92 -13.74 5.88
C ASP A 179 6.09 -12.56 6.40
N GLY A 180 6.33 -12.16 7.65
CA GLY A 180 6.05 -10.81 8.19
C GLY A 180 4.57 -10.39 8.30
N THR A 181 3.64 -11.10 7.66
CA THR A 181 2.22 -10.75 7.61
C THR A 181 1.36 -11.93 8.04
N ARG A 182 0.66 -11.79 9.17
CA ARG A 182 -0.36 -12.74 9.64
C ARG A 182 -1.63 -12.76 8.80
N THR A 183 -1.74 -11.84 7.87
CA THR A 183 -2.97 -11.50 7.15
C THR A 183 -2.85 -11.66 5.65
N LEU A 184 -1.64 -11.84 5.12
CA LEU A 184 -1.38 -11.91 3.69
C LEU A 184 -0.35 -13.00 3.40
N ASN A 185 -0.42 -13.54 2.19
CA ASN A 185 0.64 -14.40 1.68
C ASN A 185 1.97 -13.64 1.59
N PRO A 186 3.10 -14.34 1.75
CA PRO A 186 4.41 -13.73 1.58
C PRO A 186 4.60 -13.16 0.17
N GLU A 187 5.46 -12.14 0.08
CA GLU A 187 5.89 -11.61 -1.21
C GLU A 187 6.81 -12.62 -1.95
N PRO A 188 6.85 -12.61 -3.29
CA PRO A 188 6.01 -11.82 -4.18
C PRO A 188 4.57 -12.35 -4.24
N ARG A 189 3.58 -11.44 -4.24
CA ARG A 189 2.16 -11.76 -4.47
C ARG A 189 1.58 -10.98 -5.66
N MET A 190 0.48 -11.48 -6.22
CA MET A 190 -0.24 -10.81 -7.29
C MET A 190 -1.72 -10.64 -6.93
N ALA A 191 -2.30 -9.50 -7.29
CA ALA A 191 -3.75 -9.33 -7.22
C ALA A 191 -4.40 -10.10 -8.37
N VAL A 192 -5.35 -10.97 -8.03
CA VAL A 192 -6.19 -11.68 -9.00
C VAL A 192 -7.64 -11.27 -8.74
N PRO A 193 -8.11 -10.17 -9.35
CA PRO A 193 -9.49 -9.74 -9.19
C PRO A 193 -10.45 -10.79 -9.77
N LEU A 194 -11.57 -10.99 -9.09
CA LEU A 194 -12.69 -11.78 -9.62
C LEU A 194 -13.33 -11.06 -10.83
N PRO A 195 -14.05 -11.76 -11.72
CA PRO A 195 -14.63 -11.15 -12.92
C PRO A 195 -15.51 -9.92 -12.66
N ASP A 196 -16.23 -9.88 -11.53
CA ASP A 196 -17.03 -8.70 -11.17
C ASP A 196 -16.18 -7.56 -10.59
N GLN A 197 -15.09 -7.90 -9.90
CA GLN A 197 -14.10 -6.92 -9.44
C GLN A 197 -13.34 -6.31 -10.64
N GLU A 198 -13.02 -7.10 -11.67
CA GLU A 198 -12.41 -6.60 -12.90
C GLU A 198 -13.29 -5.56 -13.60
N LYS A 199 -14.60 -5.80 -13.67
CA LYS A 199 -15.57 -4.84 -14.22
C LYS A 199 -15.60 -3.54 -13.42
N GLU A 200 -15.65 -3.64 -12.09
CA GLU A 200 -15.68 -2.44 -11.24
C GLU A 200 -14.35 -1.68 -11.29
N LEU A 201 -13.20 -2.38 -11.31
CA LEU A 201 -11.90 -1.77 -11.48
C LEU A 201 -11.79 -1.03 -12.81
N ALA A 202 -12.27 -1.62 -13.90
CA ALA A 202 -12.28 -0.96 -15.21
C ALA A 202 -13.14 0.32 -15.21
N LYS A 203 -14.31 0.27 -14.57
CA LYS A 203 -15.20 1.42 -14.39
C LYS A 203 -14.54 2.53 -13.57
N LEU A 204 -14.02 2.21 -12.37
CA LEU A 204 -13.34 3.18 -11.50
C LEU A 204 -12.11 3.79 -12.17
N THR A 205 -11.36 2.99 -12.94
CA THR A 205 -10.20 3.50 -13.71
C THR A 205 -10.64 4.52 -14.76
N ALA A 206 -11.78 4.30 -15.44
CA ALA A 206 -12.32 5.26 -16.39
C ALA A 206 -12.82 6.54 -15.71
N GLU A 207 -13.45 6.42 -14.54
CA GLU A 207 -13.89 7.56 -13.72
C GLU A 207 -12.71 8.40 -13.24
N ILE A 208 -11.64 7.77 -12.72
CA ILE A 208 -10.40 8.46 -12.31
C ILE A 208 -9.78 9.18 -13.50
N SER A 209 -9.64 8.52 -14.65
CA SER A 209 -9.09 9.17 -15.85
C SER A 209 -9.91 10.37 -16.30
N THR A 210 -11.23 10.33 -16.12
CA THR A 210 -12.12 11.46 -16.46
C THR A 210 -11.93 12.61 -15.47
N ALA A 211 -11.85 12.30 -14.17
CA ALA A 211 -11.60 13.29 -13.12
C ALA A 211 -10.22 13.97 -13.30
N ASP A 212 -9.18 13.19 -13.59
CA ASP A 212 -7.82 13.71 -13.83
C ASP A 212 -7.77 14.66 -15.04
N GLN A 213 -8.48 14.33 -16.13
CA GLN A 213 -8.61 15.23 -17.27
C GLN A 213 -9.31 16.54 -16.88
N ARG A 214 -10.35 16.44 -16.05
CA ARG A 214 -11.08 17.62 -15.57
C ARG A 214 -10.21 18.50 -14.68
N VAL A 215 -9.41 17.91 -13.79
CA VAL A 215 -8.45 18.64 -12.95
C VAL A 215 -7.46 19.39 -13.84
N LYS A 216 -6.83 18.72 -14.81
CA LYS A 216 -5.89 19.36 -15.74
C LYS A 216 -6.51 20.51 -16.54
N GLU A 217 -7.76 20.35 -16.98
CA GLU A 217 -8.49 21.41 -17.68
C GLU A 217 -8.73 22.63 -16.78
N LEU A 218 -9.04 22.40 -15.50
CA LEU A 218 -9.26 23.45 -14.51
C LEU A 218 -7.95 24.14 -14.10
N GLU A 219 -6.88 23.38 -13.90
CA GLU A 219 -5.53 23.90 -13.63
C GLU A 219 -5.07 24.85 -14.74
N GLY A 220 -5.26 24.48 -16.01
CA GLY A 220 -4.94 25.34 -17.15
C GLY A 220 -5.76 26.63 -17.23
N LYS A 221 -6.87 26.71 -16.49
CA LYS A 221 -7.74 27.90 -16.39
C LYS A 221 -7.56 28.64 -15.07
N LEU A 222 -6.80 28.08 -14.12
CA LEU A 222 -6.72 28.56 -12.74
C LEU A 222 -6.17 29.97 -12.68
N ASP A 223 -5.03 30.25 -13.32
CA ASP A 223 -4.40 31.58 -13.32
C ASP A 223 -5.34 32.66 -13.87
N ALA A 224 -6.00 32.38 -15.00
CA ALA A 224 -6.92 33.32 -15.63
C ALA A 224 -8.17 33.54 -14.77
N ALA A 225 -8.72 32.47 -14.18
CA ALA A 225 -9.85 32.54 -13.27
C ALA A 225 -9.49 33.30 -11.98
N GLN A 226 -8.29 33.08 -11.45
CA GLN A 226 -7.76 33.78 -10.28
C GLN A 226 -7.59 35.27 -10.57
N LEU A 227 -6.93 35.65 -11.66
CA LEU A 227 -6.74 37.06 -12.04
C LEU A 227 -8.08 37.79 -12.26
N ALA A 228 -9.05 37.11 -12.88
CA ALA A 228 -10.40 37.66 -13.06
C ALA A 228 -11.12 37.85 -11.72
N TRP A 229 -10.96 36.91 -10.80
CA TRP A 229 -11.49 37.01 -9.44
C TRP A 229 -10.81 38.14 -8.65
N GLU A 230 -9.48 38.23 -8.65
CA GLU A 230 -8.70 39.29 -8.01
C GLU A 230 -9.09 40.68 -8.52
N SER A 231 -9.25 40.83 -9.84
CA SER A 231 -9.68 42.09 -10.47
C SER A 231 -11.07 42.51 -9.98
N LYS A 232 -11.99 41.55 -9.87
CA LYS A 232 -13.35 41.79 -9.36
C LYS A 232 -13.33 42.22 -7.89
N VAL A 233 -12.53 41.54 -7.07
CA VAL A 233 -12.28 41.79 -5.64
C VAL A 233 -11.63 43.17 -5.40
N ALA A 234 -10.80 43.66 -6.34
CA ALA A 234 -10.18 44.96 -6.26
C ALA A 234 -11.17 46.11 -6.53
N THR A 235 -12.11 45.93 -7.46
CA THR A 235 -13.08 46.98 -7.87
C THR A 235 -14.37 47.00 -7.06
N ASP A 236 -14.72 45.88 -6.43
CA ASP A 236 -15.93 45.73 -5.63
C ASP A 236 -15.56 45.09 -4.29
N ALA A 237 -15.52 45.90 -3.23
CA ALA A 237 -15.22 45.43 -1.89
C ALA A 237 -16.26 44.42 -1.36
N SER A 238 -17.49 44.40 -1.92
CA SER A 238 -18.50 43.39 -1.60
C SER A 238 -18.27 42.05 -2.32
N ALA A 239 -17.49 42.06 -3.41
CA ALA A 239 -16.98 40.85 -4.06
C ALA A 239 -15.83 40.19 -3.27
N ARG A 240 -15.32 40.86 -2.23
CA ARG A 240 -14.48 40.25 -1.18
C ARG A 240 -15.30 39.36 -0.24
N SER A 241 -16.37 38.72 -0.71
CA SER A 241 -16.99 37.60 0.02
C SER A 241 -16.11 36.34 -0.14
N VAL A 242 -14.82 36.47 0.11
CA VAL A 242 -14.13 35.37 0.77
C VAL A 242 -14.74 35.40 2.16
N ALA A 243 -15.17 34.26 2.70
CA ALA A 243 -15.28 34.20 4.15
C ALA A 243 -13.94 34.77 4.65
N GLY A 244 -13.99 35.87 5.42
CA GLY A 244 -12.78 36.40 6.04
C GLY A 244 -12.06 35.26 6.75
N PRO A 245 -10.77 35.42 7.09
CA PRO A 245 -10.07 34.39 7.84
C PRO A 245 -10.95 33.92 9.00
N TYR A 246 -11.08 32.60 9.14
CA TYR A 246 -12.04 32.02 10.08
C TYR A 246 -11.83 32.58 11.49
N ASP A 247 -10.56 32.80 11.84
CA ASP A 247 -10.10 33.68 12.92
C ASP A 247 -9.10 34.70 12.39
N HIS A 248 -9.23 35.97 12.81
CA HIS A 248 -8.32 37.06 12.50
C HIS A 248 -7.67 37.60 13.78
N PHE A 249 -6.35 37.71 13.79
CA PHE A 249 -5.61 38.33 14.90
C PHE A 249 -4.92 39.60 14.40
N PRO A 250 -5.45 40.81 14.70
CA PRO A 250 -4.84 42.06 14.24
C PRO A 250 -3.44 42.31 14.80
N LEU A 251 -3.16 41.81 16.01
CA LEU A 251 -1.87 41.91 16.70
C LEU A 251 -1.28 43.33 16.72
N ASN A 252 -2.13 44.35 16.80
CA ASN A 252 -1.73 45.76 16.72
C ASN A 252 -1.71 46.47 18.08
N THR A 253 -2.56 46.04 19.02
CA THR A 253 -2.69 46.64 20.35
C THR A 253 -2.79 45.62 21.47
N ASN A 254 -3.16 44.37 21.14
CA ASN A 254 -3.28 43.24 22.05
C ASN A 254 -3.07 41.92 21.27
N ALA A 255 -3.23 40.78 21.94
CA ALA A 255 -3.20 39.46 21.31
C ALA A 255 -4.59 38.94 20.89
N HIS A 256 -5.67 39.63 21.26
CA HIS A 256 -7.04 39.18 21.00
C HIS A 256 -7.32 39.10 19.50
N GLY A 257 -8.14 38.13 19.13
CA GLY A 257 -8.60 37.93 17.77
C GLY A 257 -10.10 38.17 17.62
N VAL A 258 -10.59 38.00 16.41
CA VAL A 258 -12.01 38.04 16.07
C VAL A 258 -12.31 36.90 15.12
N THR A 259 -13.35 36.12 15.41
CA THR A 259 -13.83 35.05 14.54
C THR A 259 -14.55 35.63 13.30
N HIS A 260 -14.80 34.81 12.29
CA HIS A 260 -15.51 35.24 11.08
C HIS A 260 -16.96 35.73 11.35
N ASP A 261 -17.56 35.33 12.46
CA ASP A 261 -18.89 35.78 12.91
C ASP A 261 -18.83 36.99 13.87
N GLY A 262 -17.65 37.60 14.03
CA GLY A 262 -17.45 38.83 14.77
C GLY A 262 -17.35 38.65 16.29
N LYS A 263 -17.16 37.42 16.78
CA LYS A 263 -16.95 37.16 18.21
C LYS A 263 -15.50 37.40 18.59
N GLU A 264 -15.30 38.02 19.73
CA GLU A 264 -13.98 38.25 20.28
C GLU A 264 -13.33 36.92 20.72
N ILE A 265 -12.03 36.83 20.45
CA ILE A 265 -11.20 35.68 20.76
C ILE A 265 -10.21 36.11 21.84
N GLU A 266 -10.39 35.60 23.05
CA GLU A 266 -9.47 35.80 24.16
C GLU A 266 -8.10 35.17 23.86
N ALA A 267 -7.03 35.93 24.09
CA ALA A 267 -5.65 35.50 23.89
C ALA A 267 -4.74 36.37 24.77
N GLU A 268 -3.60 35.82 25.18
CA GLU A 268 -2.75 36.43 26.20
C GLU A 268 -1.36 36.73 25.65
N LEU A 269 -0.81 37.88 26.05
CA LEU A 269 0.62 38.14 25.88
C LEU A 269 1.37 37.62 27.12
N LYS A 270 2.36 36.76 26.91
CA LYS A 270 3.17 36.16 27.96
C LYS A 270 4.64 36.58 27.79
N GLY A 271 5.27 37.00 28.88
CA GLY A 271 6.68 37.44 28.89
C GLY A 271 6.89 38.88 28.41
N GLU A 272 8.11 39.19 27.97
CA GLU A 272 8.45 40.54 27.45
C GLU A 272 8.03 40.66 25.99
N THR A 273 6.90 41.34 25.73
CA THR A 273 6.41 41.68 24.39
C THR A 273 6.21 43.18 24.24
N GLY A 274 6.04 43.66 23.01
CA GLY A 274 5.73 45.07 22.73
C GLY A 274 5.01 45.24 21.41
N PHE A 275 4.79 46.48 21.00
CA PHE A 275 4.24 46.81 19.69
C PHE A 275 5.15 47.82 18.99
N ALA A 276 5.28 47.68 17.68
CA ALA A 276 6.07 48.57 16.82
C ALA A 276 5.34 48.81 15.49
N ASP A 277 5.84 49.74 14.68
CA ASP A 277 5.25 50.06 13.38
C ASP A 277 5.06 48.79 12.51
N GLY A 278 3.81 48.61 12.09
CA GLY A 278 3.29 47.48 11.34
C GLY A 278 2.92 47.83 9.90
N VAL A 279 2.43 46.83 9.16
CA VAL A 279 1.86 47.04 7.81
C VAL A 279 0.60 47.90 7.88
N GLU A 280 -0.25 47.63 8.88
CA GLU A 280 -1.46 48.39 9.18
C GLU A 280 -1.43 48.87 10.63
N GLY A 281 -0.91 50.09 10.84
CA GLY A 281 -0.74 50.66 12.17
C GLY A 281 0.43 50.02 12.91
N ASN A 282 0.14 49.22 13.93
CA ASN A 282 1.15 48.56 14.76
C ASN A 282 1.14 47.04 14.53
N SER A 283 2.24 46.39 14.87
CA SER A 283 2.37 44.93 14.90
C SER A 283 3.07 44.48 16.17
N LEU A 284 2.72 43.26 16.62
CA LEU A 284 3.32 42.63 17.79
C LEU A 284 4.81 42.42 17.56
N LEU A 285 5.61 42.97 18.48
CA LEU A 285 7.05 42.83 18.52
C LEU A 285 7.43 41.73 19.51
N LEU A 286 8.08 40.69 18.98
CA LEU A 286 8.63 39.58 19.77
C LEU A 286 10.16 39.67 19.79
N ASN A 287 10.75 39.73 20.99
CA ASN A 287 12.19 39.87 21.21
C ASN A 287 12.86 38.55 21.65
N GLY A 288 12.15 37.43 21.55
CA GLY A 288 12.60 36.10 22.01
C GLY A 288 12.38 35.81 23.50
N LYS A 289 11.84 36.76 24.28
CA LYS A 289 11.51 36.58 25.71
C LYS A 289 10.01 36.61 26.01
N GLY A 290 9.17 36.64 24.99
CA GLY A 290 7.73 36.63 25.11
C GLY A 290 7.06 36.06 23.87
N HIS A 291 5.78 35.72 23.99
CA HIS A 291 4.94 35.20 22.93
C HIS A 291 3.47 35.61 23.15
N ALA A 292 2.65 35.46 22.10
CA ALA A 292 1.20 35.48 22.22
C ALA A 292 0.68 34.05 22.33
N ASP A 293 -0.05 33.74 23.39
CA ASP A 293 -0.77 32.48 23.55
C ASP A 293 -2.18 32.65 22.97
N LEU A 294 -2.36 32.09 21.78
CA LEU A 294 -3.63 32.11 21.04
C LEU A 294 -4.52 30.90 21.39
N GLY A 295 -4.28 30.24 22.52
CA GLY A 295 -5.11 29.15 23.04
C GLY A 295 -5.12 27.86 22.20
N ALA A 296 -5.75 26.82 22.76
CA ALA A 296 -5.93 25.55 22.07
C ALA A 296 -7.10 25.66 21.07
N ARG A 297 -6.79 26.09 19.85
CA ARG A 297 -7.76 26.21 18.74
C ARG A 297 -7.38 25.31 17.58
N TYR A 298 -8.39 24.72 16.94
CA TYR A 298 -8.30 23.83 15.77
C TYR A 298 -7.38 22.61 15.96
N ASP A 299 -7.97 21.43 16.00
CA ASP A 299 -7.25 20.16 16.12
C ASP A 299 -7.19 19.49 14.76
N PHE A 300 -6.39 20.08 13.86
CA PHE A 300 -6.26 19.59 12.48
C PHE A 300 -5.58 18.23 12.45
N ASP A 301 -6.21 17.26 11.79
CA ASP A 301 -5.59 15.98 11.43
C ASP A 301 -5.03 16.02 10.00
N LYS A 302 -4.35 14.95 9.59
CA LYS A 302 -3.63 14.86 8.32
C LYS A 302 -4.51 15.10 7.08
N GLU A 303 -5.83 14.92 7.17
CA GLU A 303 -6.76 15.05 6.04
C GLU A 303 -7.51 16.39 6.06
N ASP A 304 -7.32 17.19 7.11
CA ASP A 304 -8.01 18.47 7.27
C ASP A 304 -7.38 19.55 6.40
N LYS A 305 -8.27 20.27 5.72
CA LYS A 305 -7.89 21.36 4.82
C LYS A 305 -7.84 22.65 5.59
N PHE A 306 -6.71 23.36 5.51
CA PHE A 306 -6.60 24.65 6.16
C PHE A 306 -5.62 25.58 5.44
N SER A 307 -5.65 26.85 5.82
CA SER A 307 -4.72 27.85 5.31
C SER A 307 -4.36 28.79 6.45
N VAL A 308 -3.10 29.24 6.44
CA VAL A 308 -2.58 30.20 7.42
C VAL A 308 -1.90 31.32 6.64
N GLY A 309 -2.21 32.56 7.02
CA GLY A 309 -1.58 33.76 6.48
C GLY A 309 -1.09 34.67 7.59
N LEU A 310 0.07 35.30 7.41
CA LEU A 310 0.61 36.29 8.33
C LEU A 310 1.46 37.35 7.63
N TRP A 311 1.41 38.56 8.17
CA TRP A 311 2.41 39.59 7.91
C TRP A 311 3.54 39.47 8.93
N VAL A 312 4.78 39.43 8.45
CA VAL A 312 5.95 39.25 9.31
C VAL A 312 7.12 40.09 8.83
N ARG A 313 7.88 40.65 9.77
CA ARG A 313 9.14 41.34 9.52
C ARG A 313 10.21 40.71 10.40
N THR A 314 11.22 40.12 9.79
CA THR A 314 12.35 39.46 10.49
C THR A 314 13.65 40.23 10.25
N SER A 315 14.57 40.16 11.22
CA SER A 315 15.93 40.68 11.04
C SER A 315 16.77 39.71 10.21
N ALA A 316 17.86 40.19 9.59
CA ALA A 316 18.63 39.47 8.58
C ALA A 316 19.20 38.09 8.95
N LYS A 317 19.10 37.64 10.21
CA LYS A 317 19.63 36.36 10.70
C LYS A 317 18.78 35.71 11.79
N THR A 318 17.49 36.03 11.88
CA THR A 318 16.61 35.40 12.87
C THR A 318 16.36 33.94 12.50
N THR A 319 16.57 33.04 13.46
CA THR A 319 16.16 31.63 13.38
C THR A 319 15.06 31.34 14.39
N GLY A 320 14.01 30.63 13.98
CA GLY A 320 12.94 30.17 14.87
C GLY A 320 11.57 30.14 14.21
N ALA A 321 10.57 29.66 14.94
CA ALA A 321 9.20 29.53 14.47
C ALA A 321 8.28 30.59 15.12
N PRO A 322 8.03 31.74 14.47
CA PRO A 322 7.19 32.80 15.03
C PRO A 322 5.70 32.44 15.10
N LEU A 323 5.26 31.40 14.39
CA LEU A 323 3.90 30.89 14.45
C LEU A 323 3.89 29.37 14.31
N GLY A 324 3.15 28.70 15.17
CA GLY A 324 2.93 27.27 15.09
C GLY A 324 1.97 26.79 16.17
N LYS A 325 1.48 25.58 15.98
CA LYS A 325 0.68 24.83 16.95
C LYS A 325 1.28 23.44 17.04
N MET A 326 1.92 23.17 18.17
CA MET A 326 2.67 21.93 18.39
C MET A 326 2.25 21.31 19.71
N GLU A 327 2.11 20.00 19.74
CA GLU A 327 1.99 19.23 20.97
C GLU A 327 3.30 19.29 21.76
N ASN A 328 3.17 19.45 23.07
CA ASN A 328 4.31 19.37 23.98
C ASN A 328 4.63 17.89 24.25
N GLY A 329 5.32 17.26 23.30
CA GLY A 329 5.67 15.85 23.34
C GLY A 329 6.89 15.52 22.47
N PRO A 330 7.48 14.32 22.61
CA PRO A 330 8.72 13.95 21.93
C PRO A 330 8.58 13.84 20.40
N ASN A 331 7.35 13.72 19.90
CA ASN A 331 7.07 13.52 18.48
C ASN A 331 6.89 14.84 17.71
N TYR A 332 6.83 15.98 18.41
CA TYR A 332 6.62 17.30 17.80
C TYR A 332 5.39 17.34 16.87
N ARG A 333 4.30 16.65 17.23
CA ARG A 333 3.09 16.60 16.40
C ARG A 333 2.48 18.00 16.29
N GLY A 334 2.16 18.43 15.08
CA GLY A 334 1.57 19.74 14.83
C GLY A 334 2.05 20.38 13.54
N TRP A 335 2.04 21.71 13.52
CA TRP A 335 2.54 22.49 12.39
C TRP A 335 3.22 23.78 12.84
N ASP A 336 4.17 24.25 12.04
CA ASP A 336 4.81 25.55 12.25
C ASP A 336 5.22 26.23 10.94
N ILE A 337 5.51 27.52 11.05
CA ILE A 337 6.22 28.30 10.06
C ILE A 337 7.56 28.66 10.68
N GLU A 338 8.65 28.08 10.18
CA GLU A 338 10.01 28.30 10.66
C GLU A 338 10.77 29.25 9.74
N PHE A 339 11.60 30.11 10.34
CA PHE A 339 12.60 30.90 9.64
C PHE A 339 13.98 30.36 9.96
N GLY A 340 14.76 30.10 8.92
CA GLY A 340 16.12 29.58 9.04
C GLY A 340 16.94 29.95 7.82
N ALA A 341 18.16 30.45 8.04
CA ALA A 341 19.09 30.81 6.95
C ALA A 341 18.47 31.72 5.87
N GLY A 342 17.65 32.71 6.27
CA GLY A 342 17.02 33.66 5.36
C GLY A 342 15.79 33.12 4.62
N LYS A 343 15.37 31.89 4.88
CA LYS A 343 14.21 31.25 4.23
C LYS A 343 13.10 30.99 5.22
N ALA A 344 11.86 30.99 4.72
CA ALA A 344 10.71 30.46 5.43
C ALA A 344 10.44 29.01 5.01
N SER A 345 10.12 28.17 5.99
CA SER A 345 9.71 26.78 5.84
C SER A 345 8.36 26.57 6.53
N VAL A 346 7.56 25.65 6.02
CA VAL A 346 6.36 25.12 6.68
C VAL A 346 6.60 23.65 6.99
N HIS A 347 6.33 23.26 8.23
CA HIS A 347 6.32 21.86 8.64
C HIS A 347 4.90 21.42 9.01
N LEU A 348 4.47 20.26 8.50
CA LEU A 348 3.33 19.50 9.02
C LEU A 348 3.87 18.17 9.54
N ILE A 349 3.76 17.95 10.84
CA ILE A 349 4.45 16.87 11.54
C ILE A 349 3.40 15.98 12.22
N HIS A 350 3.35 14.71 11.82
CA HIS A 350 2.62 13.69 12.58
C HIS A 350 3.55 13.05 13.62
N LYS A 351 4.77 12.72 13.19
CA LYS A 351 5.82 12.15 14.04
C LYS A 351 7.19 12.52 13.50
N TRP A 352 7.93 13.35 14.23
CA TRP A 352 9.29 13.72 13.84
C TRP A 352 10.31 12.61 14.17
N PRO A 353 11.26 12.29 13.26
CA PRO A 353 11.42 12.79 11.89
C PRO A 353 10.76 11.91 10.80
N GLU A 354 10.03 10.85 11.17
CA GLU A 354 9.59 9.83 10.21
C GLU A 354 8.44 10.25 9.30
N GLU A 355 7.53 11.10 9.80
CA GLU A 355 6.30 11.50 9.12
C GLU A 355 6.14 13.03 9.15
N VAL A 356 6.78 13.67 8.17
CA VAL A 356 6.89 15.13 8.05
C VAL A 356 6.68 15.56 6.60
N LEU A 357 5.83 16.56 6.40
CA LEU A 357 5.82 17.38 5.18
C LEU A 357 6.63 18.64 5.45
N HIS A 358 7.60 18.92 4.59
CA HIS A 358 8.46 20.09 4.66
C HIS A 358 8.47 20.81 3.31
N VAL A 359 8.02 22.06 3.32
CA VAL A 359 8.05 22.95 2.15
C VAL A 359 8.85 24.19 2.52
N GLN A 360 9.77 24.61 1.65
CA GLN A 360 10.61 25.77 1.89
C GLN A 360 10.60 26.71 0.67
N THR A 361 10.63 28.00 0.96
CA THR A 361 10.85 29.05 -0.04
C THR A 361 12.15 28.83 -0.84
N GLU A 362 12.07 28.99 -2.17
CA GLU A 362 13.26 28.86 -3.03
C GLU A 362 14.25 30.01 -2.81
N LYS A 363 13.71 31.23 -2.68
CA LYS A 363 14.46 32.47 -2.50
C LYS A 363 14.52 32.87 -1.03
N GLU A 364 15.59 33.58 -0.68
CA GLU A 364 15.68 34.25 0.62
C GLU A 364 14.65 35.38 0.72
N LEU A 365 14.07 35.54 1.90
CA LEU A 365 13.16 36.63 2.23
C LEU A 365 13.95 37.89 2.57
N PRO A 366 13.56 39.07 2.05
CA PRO A 366 14.23 40.32 2.38
C PRO A 366 14.14 40.64 3.88
N ALA A 367 15.29 40.87 4.48
CA ALA A 367 15.40 41.30 5.88
C ALA A 367 14.80 42.69 6.11
N ASP A 368 14.38 42.95 7.36
CA ASP A 368 13.96 44.26 7.86
C ASP A 368 12.81 44.92 7.06
N SER A 369 12.05 44.10 6.33
CA SER A 369 10.87 44.50 5.58
C SER A 369 9.72 43.55 5.85
N PHE A 370 8.49 44.05 5.77
CA PHE A 370 7.30 43.21 5.93
C PHE A 370 7.10 42.32 4.71
N GLN A 371 6.90 41.04 4.96
CA GLN A 371 6.54 40.02 3.99
C GLN A 371 5.15 39.47 4.35
N HIS A 372 4.31 39.24 3.35
CA HIS A 372 3.07 38.49 3.53
C HIS A 372 3.33 37.04 3.15
N LEU A 373 3.24 36.15 4.12
CA LEU A 373 3.38 34.71 3.91
C LEU A 373 2.02 34.05 4.03
N ALA A 374 1.73 33.12 3.14
CA ALA A 374 0.56 32.27 3.23
C ALA A 374 0.91 30.86 2.75
N PHE A 375 0.33 29.85 3.39
CA PHE A 375 0.33 28.49 2.90
C PHE A 375 -1.07 27.89 2.98
N THR A 376 -1.33 26.91 2.12
CA THR A 376 -2.57 26.15 2.05
C THR A 376 -2.22 24.66 2.01
N TYR A 377 -2.95 23.87 2.78
CA TYR A 377 -2.87 22.41 2.77
C TYR A 377 -4.21 21.83 2.34
N ASP A 378 -4.20 20.92 1.35
CA ASP A 378 -5.39 20.38 0.71
C ASP A 378 -5.88 19.05 1.30
N GLY A 379 -5.17 18.51 2.30
CA GLY A 379 -5.49 17.24 2.97
C GLY A 379 -4.96 16.00 2.25
N SER A 380 -4.15 16.13 1.20
CA SER A 380 -3.69 14.99 0.37
C SER A 380 -2.62 14.12 1.03
N GLY A 381 -1.98 14.60 2.09
CA GLY A 381 -0.79 13.99 2.68
C GLY A 381 0.48 14.20 1.85
N LYS A 382 0.51 15.19 0.95
CA LYS A 382 1.67 15.48 0.09
C LYS A 382 2.15 16.92 0.25
N ALA A 383 3.44 17.14 -0.03
CA ALA A 383 4.06 18.47 0.06
C ALA A 383 3.67 19.42 -1.09
N ALA A 384 3.09 18.90 -2.18
CA ALA A 384 2.70 19.71 -3.33
C ALA A 384 1.39 20.49 -3.14
N GLY A 385 0.74 20.35 -1.98
CA GLY A 385 -0.60 20.81 -1.69
C GLY A 385 -1.33 19.74 -0.92
#